data_AF-A0A6G8FU19-F1
#
_entry.id   AF-A0A6G8FU19-F1
#
_cell.length_a   1.000
_cell.length_b   1.000
_cell.length_c   1.000
_cell.angle_alpha   90.00
_cell.angle_beta   90.00
_cell.angle_gamma   90.00
#
_symmetry.space_group_name_H-M   'P 1'
#
loop_
_entity.id
_entity.type
_entity.pdbx_description
1 polymer ?
#
loop_
_entity_poly.entity_id
_entity_poly.type
_entity_poly.pdbx_seq_one_letter_code
_entity_poly.pdbx_strand_id
1 'polypeptide(L)'
;MSDTEPTAGEPTAGETTAGEADEAATEAAQNVVDEVTTWEYSAEKETIEEQLDDGLDEAGVQVGDAERDRLVDEIDDVKGHEGEGSPRVHEARPDDA
;
A
#
# COMPACT_ATOMS: atom_id res chain seq x y z
N MET A 1 8.59 -20.81 -41.35
CA MET A 1 7.57 -21.80 -40.98
C MET A 1 8.05 -22.48 -39.71
N SER A 2 7.52 -22.04 -38.57
CA SER A 2 7.18 -22.85 -37.40
C SER A 2 6.36 -21.94 -36.50
N ASP A 3 5.07 -22.16 -36.67
CA ASP A 3 3.92 -21.70 -35.93
C ASP A 3 3.95 -22.21 -34.48
N THR A 4 3.72 -21.32 -33.51
CA THR A 4 2.98 -21.65 -32.28
C THR A 4 2.47 -20.34 -31.63
N GLU A 5 1.17 -20.10 -31.77
CA GLU A 5 0.32 -19.38 -30.81
C GLU A 5 -0.48 -20.44 -30.02
N PRO A 6 -1.33 -20.13 -29.02
CA PRO A 6 -1.34 -19.08 -28.00
C PRO A 6 -1.55 -19.66 -26.57
N THR A 7 -1.20 -18.97 -25.48
CA THR A 7 -1.76 -19.31 -24.15
C THR A 7 -1.84 -18.10 -23.23
N ALA A 8 -3.09 -17.75 -22.90
CA ALA A 8 -3.64 -17.00 -21.76
C ALA A 8 -2.75 -15.93 -21.07
N GLY A 9 -3.16 -14.67 -20.89
CA GLY A 9 -4.51 -14.14 -20.85
C GLY A 9 -4.73 -12.97 -21.81
N GLU A 10 -5.95 -12.91 -22.32
CA GLU A 10 -6.53 -11.74 -22.94
C GLU A 10 -6.32 -10.53 -22.01
N PRO A 11 -5.83 -9.37 -22.49
CA PRO A 11 -6.06 -8.13 -21.77
C PRO A 11 -7.57 -7.92 -21.81
N THR A 12 -8.24 -8.07 -20.66
CA THR A 12 -9.63 -7.64 -20.50
C THR A 12 -9.65 -6.14 -20.78
N ALA A 13 -9.96 -5.78 -22.03
CA ALA A 13 -10.01 -4.42 -22.56
C ALA A 13 -11.21 -3.62 -22.00
N GLY A 14 -11.49 -3.78 -20.71
CA GLY A 14 -12.48 -3.04 -19.94
C GLY A 14 -11.99 -2.55 -18.57
N GLU A 15 -10.73 -2.81 -18.18
CA GLU A 15 -10.22 -2.57 -16.81
C GLU A 15 -8.86 -1.85 -16.77
N THR A 16 -8.43 -1.20 -17.85
CA THR A 16 -7.11 -0.53 -17.86
C THR A 16 -7.08 0.65 -16.88
N THR A 17 -8.15 1.43 -16.73
CA THR A 17 -8.16 2.62 -15.86
C THR A 17 -8.32 2.32 -14.37
N ALA A 18 -8.95 1.19 -14.00
CA ALA A 18 -9.18 0.85 -12.60
C ALA A 18 -7.92 0.25 -11.98
N GLY A 19 -7.28 -0.72 -12.67
CA GLY A 19 -6.01 -1.29 -12.23
C GLY A 19 -4.89 -0.25 -12.16
N GLU A 20 -4.79 0.65 -13.15
CA GLU A 20 -3.79 1.74 -13.13
C GLU A 20 -4.01 2.72 -11.96
N ALA A 21 -5.27 2.97 -11.55
CA ALA A 21 -5.58 3.82 -10.41
C ALA A 21 -5.30 3.13 -9.07
N ASP A 22 -5.59 1.83 -8.97
CA ASP A 22 -5.28 1.02 -7.79
C ASP A 22 -3.75 0.85 -7.61
N GLU A 23 -2.99 0.71 -8.70
CA GLU A 23 -1.52 0.70 -8.68
C GLU A 23 -0.97 2.03 -8.17
N ALA A 24 -1.44 3.16 -8.73
CA ALA A 24 -1.02 4.48 -8.28
C ALA A 24 -1.41 4.74 -6.81
N ALA A 25 -2.58 4.28 -6.37
CA ALA A 25 -3.01 4.36 -4.98
C ALA A 25 -2.12 3.52 -4.05
N THR A 26 -1.72 2.33 -4.51
CA THR A 26 -0.83 1.44 -3.76
C THR A 26 0.58 2.04 -3.64
N GLU A 27 1.09 2.66 -4.71
CA GLU A 27 2.37 3.38 -4.66
C GLU A 27 2.32 4.58 -3.69
N ALA A 28 1.23 5.35 -3.70
CA ALA A 28 1.04 6.47 -2.79
C ALA A 28 0.93 6.00 -1.32
N ALA A 29 0.12 4.96 -1.07
CA ALA A 29 0.01 4.34 0.26
C ALA A 29 1.36 3.79 0.74
N GLN A 30 2.16 3.21 -0.15
CA GLN A 30 3.50 2.72 0.17
C GLN A 30 4.43 3.87 0.60
N ASN A 31 4.36 5.03 -0.06
CA ASN A 31 5.14 6.20 0.35
C ASN A 31 4.77 6.65 1.77
N VAL A 32 3.47 6.68 2.10
CA VAL A 32 3.00 7.01 3.45
C VAL A 32 3.56 6.03 4.49
N VAL A 33 3.46 4.72 4.22
CA VAL A 33 4.00 3.69 5.12
C VAL A 33 5.51 3.85 5.32
N ASP A 34 6.26 4.18 4.26
CA ASP A 34 7.69 4.44 4.34
C ASP A 34 8.04 5.69 5.17
N GLU A 35 7.25 6.76 5.04
CA GLU A 35 7.40 7.96 5.85
C GLU A 35 7.08 7.69 7.32
N VAL A 36 5.93 7.09 7.61
CA VAL A 36 5.50 6.71 8.96
C VAL A 36 6.60 5.86 9.61
N THR A 37 7.01 4.77 8.97
CA THR A 37 8.08 3.86 9.46
C THR A 37 9.38 4.60 9.81
N THR A 38 9.72 5.68 9.10
CA THR A 38 10.91 6.51 9.40
C THR A 38 10.78 7.28 10.72
N TRP A 39 9.60 7.77 11.05
CA TRP A 39 9.32 8.52 12.29
C TRP A 39 8.96 7.61 13.46
N GLU A 40 8.56 6.37 13.18
CA GLU A 40 8.03 5.41 14.15
C GLU A 40 9.03 4.88 15.18
N TYR A 41 10.32 5.20 15.07
CA TYR A 41 11.32 4.77 16.04
C TYR A 41 10.99 5.19 17.50
N SER A 42 10.04 6.09 17.73
CA SER A 42 9.65 6.53 19.08
C SER A 42 8.15 6.73 19.29
N ALA A 43 7.30 6.34 18.35
CA ALA A 43 5.85 6.53 18.48
C ALA A 43 5.15 5.30 19.10
N GLU A 44 3.95 5.49 19.65
CA GLU A 44 3.11 4.42 20.20
C GLU A 44 2.19 3.85 19.10
N LYS A 45 1.64 2.64 19.29
CA LYS A 45 0.77 1.99 18.28
C LYS A 45 -0.37 2.89 17.79
N GLU A 46 -1.02 3.62 18.71
CA GLU A 46 -2.09 4.59 18.40
C GLU A 46 -1.59 5.76 17.55
N THR A 47 -0.34 6.21 17.75
CA THR A 47 0.27 7.27 16.93
C THR A 47 0.57 6.80 15.51
N ILE A 48 1.02 5.54 15.34
CA ILE A 48 1.23 4.96 13.99
C ILE A 48 -0.08 4.94 13.24
N GLU A 49 -1.14 4.49 13.91
CA GLU A 49 -2.47 4.37 13.30
C GLU A 49 -2.99 5.74 12.86
N GLU A 50 -2.89 6.76 13.71
CA GLU A 50 -3.29 8.13 13.37
C GLU A 50 -2.47 8.71 12.22
N GLN A 51 -1.14 8.55 12.24
CA GLN A 51 -0.25 9.07 11.21
C GLN A 51 -0.41 8.34 9.86
N LEU A 52 -0.70 7.04 9.90
CA LEU A 52 -0.99 6.26 8.71
C LEU A 52 -2.32 6.70 8.10
N ASP A 53 -3.37 6.86 8.91
CA ASP A 53 -4.69 7.30 8.45
C ASP A 53 -4.63 8.73 7.86
N ASP A 54 -3.97 9.66 8.56
CA ASP A 54 -3.77 11.05 8.09
C ASP A 54 -2.98 11.11 6.79
N GLY A 55 -1.90 10.34 6.67
CA GLY A 55 -1.10 10.32 5.45
C GLY A 55 -1.83 9.67 4.26
N LEU A 56 -2.66 8.66 4.51
CA LEU A 56 -3.49 8.05 3.47
C LEU A 56 -4.57 9.02 2.97
N ASP A 57 -5.25 9.73 3.90
CA ASP A 57 -6.25 10.75 3.57
C ASP A 57 -5.63 11.92 2.78
N GLU A 58 -4.47 12.43 3.20
CA GLU A 58 -3.75 13.49 2.47
C GLU A 58 -3.27 13.04 1.08
N ALA A 59 -2.95 11.75 0.93
CA ALA A 59 -2.63 11.15 -0.36
C ALA A 59 -3.87 10.85 -1.22
N GLY A 60 -5.08 11.01 -0.69
CA GLY A 60 -6.34 10.71 -1.39
C GLY A 60 -6.47 9.21 -1.70
N VAL A 61 -5.99 8.37 -0.79
CA VAL A 61 -6.03 6.91 -0.91
C VAL A 61 -6.56 6.30 0.36
N GLN A 62 -7.16 5.12 0.23
CA GLN A 62 -7.71 4.37 1.34
C GLN A 62 -7.24 2.91 1.24
N VAL A 63 -6.89 2.35 2.40
CA VAL A 63 -6.65 0.91 2.56
C VAL A 63 -7.80 0.32 3.37
N GLY A 64 -8.12 -0.95 3.15
CA GLY A 64 -9.14 -1.62 3.97
C GLY A 64 -8.68 -1.75 5.42
N ASP A 65 -9.62 -1.75 6.37
CA ASP A 65 -9.31 -1.81 7.82
C ASP A 65 -8.37 -2.99 8.17
N ALA A 66 -8.58 -4.15 7.54
CA ALA A 66 -7.74 -5.34 7.76
C ALA A 66 -6.30 -5.16 7.26
N GLU A 67 -6.10 -4.42 6.17
CA GLU A 67 -4.75 -4.09 5.67
C GLU A 67 -4.12 -3.02 6.56
N ARG A 68 -4.91 -2.02 7.00
CA ARG A 68 -4.45 -0.99 7.96
C ARG A 68 -3.94 -1.62 9.25
N ASP A 69 -4.75 -2.47 9.89
CA ASP A 69 -4.38 -3.15 11.12
C ASP A 69 -3.09 -3.95 10.97
N ARG A 70 -2.94 -4.65 9.84
CA ARG A 70 -1.74 -5.43 9.52
C ARG A 70 -0.52 -4.55 9.31
N LEU A 71 -0.66 -3.43 8.60
CA LEU A 71 0.41 -2.45 8.41
C LEU A 71 0.84 -1.87 9.76
N VAL A 72 -0.09 -1.43 10.60
CA VAL A 72 0.21 -0.86 11.92
C VAL A 72 0.96 -1.88 12.80
N ASP A 73 0.52 -3.13 12.82
CA ASP A 73 1.18 -4.20 13.59
C ASP A 73 2.60 -4.48 13.06
N GLU A 74 2.78 -4.54 11.75
CA GLU A 74 4.07 -4.79 11.12
C GLU A 74 5.03 -3.60 11.31
N ILE A 75 4.54 -2.36 11.24
CA ILE A 75 5.33 -1.14 11.53
C ILE A 75 5.77 -1.13 13.01
N ASP A 76 4.87 -1.52 13.94
CA ASP A 76 5.20 -1.63 15.37
C ASP A 76 6.26 -2.71 15.66
N ASP A 77 6.21 -3.85 14.95
CA ASP A 77 7.18 -4.95 15.11
C ASP A 77 8.57 -4.59 14.53
N VAL A 78 8.61 -3.82 13.44
CA VAL A 78 9.86 -3.35 12.80
C VAL A 78 10.67 -2.38 13.69
N LYS A 79 10.09 -1.83 14.77
CA LYS A 79 10.76 -0.92 15.73
C LYS A 79 12.05 -1.47 16.35
N GLY A 80 12.33 -2.77 16.23
CA GLY A 80 13.55 -3.41 16.74
C GLY A 80 14.63 -3.72 15.70
N HIS A 81 14.36 -3.55 14.40
CA HIS A 81 15.17 -4.13 13.33
C HIS A 81 15.72 -3.04 12.38
N GLU A 82 16.89 -2.50 12.72
CA GLU A 82 17.67 -1.59 11.86
C GLU A 82 18.05 -2.28 10.54
N GLY A 83 17.19 -2.16 9.52
CA GLY A 83 17.45 -2.66 8.15
C GLY A 83 16.34 -3.49 7.52
N GLU A 84 15.28 -3.82 8.27
CA GLU A 84 14.04 -4.33 7.67
C GLU A 84 13.27 -3.11 7.14
N GLY A 85 13.09 -3.06 5.81
CA GLY A 85 12.40 -1.95 5.18
C GLY A 85 10.94 -1.87 5.61
N SER A 86 10.30 -0.76 5.25
CA SER A 86 8.91 -0.48 5.61
C SER A 86 7.95 -1.57 5.10
N PRO A 87 6.90 -1.90 5.87
CA PRO A 87 5.88 -2.86 5.47
C PRO A 87 5.32 -2.58 4.07
N ARG A 88 4.96 -3.66 3.37
CA ARG A 88 4.44 -3.57 1.99
C ARG A 88 2.93 -3.50 1.98
N VAL A 89 2.39 -2.48 1.34
CA VAL A 89 0.96 -2.33 1.06
C VAL A 89 0.57 -3.32 -0.05
N HIS A 90 -0.45 -4.14 0.21
CA HIS A 90 -0.90 -5.15 -0.76
C HIS A 90 -2.06 -4.67 -1.63
N GLU A 91 -2.98 -3.90 -1.05
CA GLU A 91 -4.14 -3.34 -1.75
C GLU A 91 -4.46 -1.96 -1.16
N ALA A 92 -4.47 -0.95 -2.03
CA ALA A 92 -5.02 0.37 -1.74
C ALA A 92 -5.94 0.77 -2.90
N ARG A 93 -6.87 1.66 -2.60
CA ARG A 93 -7.81 2.23 -3.57
C ARG A 93 -7.75 3.75 -3.51
N PRO A 94 -7.99 4.46 -4.63
CA PRO A 94 -8.19 5.90 -4.56
C PRO A 94 -9.41 6.21 -3.69
N ASP A 95 -9.30 7.24 -2.86
CA ASP A 95 -10.41 7.77 -2.08
C ASP A 95 -11.31 8.58 -3.02
N ASP A 96 -12.42 7.97 -3.45
CA ASP A 96 -13.39 8.58 -4.37
C ASP A 96 -14.26 9.57 -3.57
N ALA A 97 -13.67 10.70 -3.18
CA ALA A 97 -14.31 11.78 -2.41
C ALA A 97 -15.02 12.83 -3.30
#